data_AF-A0A1W1BVG2-F1
#
_entry.id   AF-A0A1W1BVG2-F1
#
_cell.length_a   1.000
_cell.length_b   1.000
_cell.length_c   1.000
_cell.angle_alpha   90.00
_cell.angle_beta   90.00
_cell.angle_gamma   90.00
#
_symmetry.space_group_name_H-M   'P 1'
#
loop_
_entity.id
_entity.type
_entity.pdbx_description
1 polymer ?
#
loop_
_entity_poly.entity_id
_entity_poly.type
_entity_poly.pdbx_seq_one_letter_code
_entity_poly.pdbx_strand_id
1 'polypeptide(L)'
;MFEFLDSDWFNISLQIVFLVALIYDVRKYRETKKNEYIINIVLTIGFAIWVLYPYYISYTGWNEGQKSEMLSHCKGDENSTKLCKCLDDMTFKNYTYEEYKKLDRNSSEYKDFLKDAKDDCLDDSWF
;
A
#
# COMPACT_ATOMS: atom_id res chain seq x y z
N MET A 1 -2.45 -4.97 -13.32
CA MET A 1 -2.39 -4.21 -12.07
C MET A 1 -3.79 -4.13 -11.54
N PHE A 2 -4.01 -4.68 -10.36
CA PHE A 2 -5.31 -4.78 -9.73
C PHE A 2 -5.89 -3.39 -9.47
N GLU A 3 -6.58 -2.80 -10.45
CA GLU A 3 -7.37 -1.57 -10.28
C GLU A 3 -8.37 -1.70 -9.11
N PHE A 4 -8.68 -2.92 -8.69
CA PHE A 4 -9.48 -3.17 -7.51
C PHE A 4 -8.75 -2.88 -6.19
N LEU A 5 -7.43 -3.05 -6.08
CA LEU A 5 -6.67 -2.78 -4.84
C LEU A 5 -6.53 -1.28 -4.57
N ASP A 6 -6.44 -0.49 -5.63
CA ASP A 6 -6.52 0.98 -5.58
C ASP A 6 -7.97 1.49 -5.65
N SER A 7 -8.95 0.58 -5.77
CA SER A 7 -10.34 0.95 -5.66
C SER A 7 -10.61 1.34 -4.22
N ASP A 8 -11.20 2.52 -4.03
CA ASP A 8 -11.79 2.94 -2.77
C ASP A 8 -12.60 1.82 -2.12
N TRP A 9 -13.24 0.96 -2.92
CA TRP A 9 -14.00 -0.19 -2.45
C TRP A 9 -13.16 -1.22 -1.68
N PHE A 10 -11.94 -1.54 -2.10
CA PHE A 10 -11.10 -2.51 -1.42
C PHE A 10 -10.61 -1.96 -0.08
N ASN A 11 -10.15 -0.70 -0.06
CA ASN A 11 -9.77 -0.02 1.18
C ASN A 11 -10.94 0.08 2.15
N ILE A 12 -12.14 0.45 1.68
CA ILE A 12 -13.37 0.48 2.47
C ILE A 12 -13.70 -0.92 3.01
N SER A 13 -13.62 -1.95 2.16
CA SER A 13 -13.91 -3.33 2.57
C SER A 13 -12.95 -3.82 3.65
N LEU A 14 -11.66 -3.50 3.51
CA LEU A 14 -10.61 -3.89 4.44
C LEU A 14 -10.76 -3.16 5.80
N GLN A 15 -11.15 -1.88 5.78
CA GLN A 15 -11.53 -1.15 6.99
C GLN A 15 -12.75 -1.75 7.70
N ILE A 16 -13.77 -2.18 6.94
CA ILE A 16 -14.95 -2.86 7.50
C ILE A 16 -14.54 -4.17 8.19
N VAL A 17 -13.68 -4.98 7.57
CA VAL A 17 -13.18 -6.23 8.16
C VAL A 17 -12.46 -5.96 9.48
N PHE A 18 -11.60 -4.94 9.55
CA PHE A 18 -10.93 -4.56 10.80
C PHE A 18 -11.90 -4.09 11.88
N LEU A 19 -12.91 -3.30 11.53
CA LEU A 19 -13.93 -2.88 12.48
C LEU A 19 -14.71 -4.07 13.04
N VAL A 20 -15.09 -5.02 12.19
CA VAL A 20 -15.81 -6.24 12.63
C VAL A 20 -14.93 -7.07 13.57
N ALA A 21 -13.65 -7.28 13.24
CA ALA A 21 -12.71 -8.00 14.09
C ALA A 21 -12.53 -7.32 15.46
N LEU A 22 -12.35 -5.99 15.48
CA LEU A 22 -12.24 -5.23 16.71
C LEU A 22 -13.52 -5.30 17.55
N ILE A 23 -14.70 -5.17 16.93
CA ILE A 23 -15.98 -5.27 17.66
C ILE A 23 -16.14 -6.67 18.25
N TYR A 24 -15.76 -7.71 17.52
CA TYR A 24 -15.79 -9.09 18.01
C TYR A 24 -14.89 -9.27 19.23
N ASP A 25 -13.62 -8.87 19.15
CA ASP A 25 -12.66 -9.03 20.24
C ASP A 25 -13.02 -8.17 21.45
N VAL A 26 -13.51 -6.95 21.24
CA VAL A 26 -14.00 -6.08 22.33
C VAL A 26 -15.20 -6.72 23.03
N ARG A 27 -16.17 -7.26 22.28
CA ARG A 27 -17.31 -7.97 22.88
C ARG A 27 -16.83 -9.18 23.68
N LYS A 28 -15.94 -9.98 23.12
CA LYS A 28 -15.44 -11.19 23.76
C LYS A 28 -14.57 -10.90 24.98
N TYR A 29 -13.81 -9.81 24.95
CA TYR A 29 -13.09 -9.29 26.11
C TYR A 29 -14.05 -8.89 27.23
N ARG A 30 -15.15 -8.19 26.93
CA ARG A 30 -16.12 -7.81 27.96
C ARG A 30 -16.82 -9.02 28.60
N GLU A 31 -17.07 -10.07 27.84
CA GLU A 31 -17.66 -11.32 28.34
C GLU A 31 -16.69 -12.14 29.21
N THR A 32 -15.45 -12.31 28.75
CA THR A 32 -14.51 -13.28 29.34
C THR A 32 -13.45 -12.64 30.24
N LYS A 33 -13.19 -11.33 30.08
CA LYS A 33 -12.08 -10.57 30.68
C LYS A 33 -10.69 -11.20 30.48
N LYS A 34 -10.52 -12.06 29.47
CA LYS A 34 -9.22 -12.67 29.16
C LYS A 34 -8.29 -11.68 28.46
N ASN A 35 -7.04 -11.63 28.89
CA ASN A 35 -6.02 -10.73 28.32
C ASN A 35 -5.66 -11.05 26.87
N GLU A 36 -5.90 -12.29 26.41
CA GLU A 36 -5.69 -12.71 25.01
C GLU A 36 -6.41 -11.79 24.02
N TYR A 37 -7.65 -11.37 24.34
CA TYR A 37 -8.41 -10.47 23.47
C TYR A 37 -7.86 -9.04 23.44
N ILE A 38 -7.20 -8.57 24.50
CA ILE A 38 -6.50 -7.28 24.48
C ILE A 38 -5.31 -7.34 23.52
N ILE A 39 -4.55 -8.45 23.56
CA ILE A 39 -3.42 -8.66 22.66
C ILE A 39 -3.92 -8.71 21.21
N ASN A 40 -5.00 -9.44 20.94
CA ASN A 40 -5.60 -9.49 19.59
C ASN A 40 -6.05 -8.10 19.10
N ILE A 41 -6.63 -7.26 19.97
CA ILE A 41 -7.00 -5.88 19.63
C ILE A 41 -5.77 -5.07 19.23
N VAL A 42 -4.70 -5.11 20.04
CA VAL A 42 -3.46 -4.38 19.76
C VAL A 42 -2.82 -4.87 18.45
N LEU A 43 -2.78 -6.18 18.24
CA LEU A 43 -2.27 -6.78 17.01
C LEU A 43 -3.10 -6.36 15.79
N THR A 44 -4.42 -6.35 15.91
CA THR A 44 -5.34 -5.95 14.83
C THR A 44 -5.14 -4.48 14.48
N ILE A 45 -5.00 -3.60 15.47
CA ILE A 45 -4.72 -2.17 15.23
C ILE A 45 -3.35 -1.99 14.57
N GLY A 46 -2.32 -2.66 15.08
CA GLY A 46 -0.97 -2.58 14.50
C GLY A 46 -0.93 -3.06 13.05
N PHE A 47 -1.58 -4.20 12.77
CA PHE A 47 -1.71 -4.73 11.42
C PHE A 47 -2.53 -3.81 10.50
N ALA A 48 -3.62 -3.23 11.01
CA ALA A 48 -4.41 -2.27 10.24
C ALA A 48 -3.60 -1.03 9.84
N ILE A 49 -2.82 -0.48 10.77
CA ILE A 49 -1.91 0.63 10.47
C ILE A 49 -0.87 0.20 9.43
N TRP A 50 -0.23 -0.95 9.62
CA TRP A 50 0.80 -1.45 8.70
C TRP A 50 0.29 -1.64 7.27
N VAL A 51 -0.89 -2.24 7.10
CA VAL A 51 -1.49 -2.46 5.78
C VAL A 51 -1.95 -1.15 5.13
N LEU A 52 -2.55 -0.24 5.91
CA LEU A 52 -3.15 0.99 5.36
C LEU A 52 -2.14 2.13 5.15
N TYR A 53 -0.99 2.10 5.81
CA TYR A 53 0.05 3.12 5.71
C TYR A 53 0.54 3.41 4.27
N PRO A 54 0.93 2.42 3.44
CA PRO A 54 1.37 2.69 2.07
C PRO A 54 0.26 3.33 1.21
N TYR A 55 -0.99 2.92 1.42
CA TYR A 55 -2.14 3.53 0.73
C TYR A 55 -2.38 4.96 1.18
N TYR A 56 -2.17 5.27 2.45
CA TYR A 56 -2.22 6.62 2.96
C TYR A 56 -1.16 7.52 2.31
N ILE A 57 0.09 7.05 2.17
CA ILE A 57 1.16 7.79 1.48
C ILE A 57 0.78 8.03 0.03
N SER A 58 0.32 6.99 -0.68
CA SER A 58 -0.12 7.16 -2.07
C SER A 58 -1.25 8.18 -2.18
N TYR A 59 -2.27 8.11 -1.31
CA TYR A 59 -3.44 8.99 -1.40
C TYR A 59 -3.18 10.42 -0.95
N THR A 60 -2.40 10.64 0.11
CA THR A 60 -2.21 11.97 0.72
C THR A 60 -0.87 12.62 0.39
N GLY A 61 0.17 11.83 0.10
CA GLY A 61 1.51 12.30 -0.22
C GLY A 61 1.69 12.79 -1.65
N TRP A 62 0.68 12.61 -2.51
CA TRP A 62 0.72 12.92 -3.93
C TRP A 62 -0.58 13.58 -4.39
N ASN A 63 -0.45 14.63 -5.21
CA ASN A 63 -1.60 15.23 -5.88
C ASN A 63 -1.94 14.47 -7.17
N GLU A 64 -3.21 14.44 -7.57
CA GLU A 64 -3.67 13.75 -8.79
C GLU A 64 -2.94 14.23 -10.04
N GLY A 65 -2.65 15.54 -10.14
CA GLY A 65 -1.88 16.11 -11.24
C GLY A 65 -0.45 15.57 -11.33
N GLN A 66 0.20 15.33 -10.19
CA GLN A 66 1.56 14.79 -10.12
C GLN A 66 1.59 13.30 -10.49
N LYS A 67 0.61 12.54 -10.00
CA LYS A 67 0.43 11.13 -10.39
C LYS A 67 0.18 11.00 -11.88
N SER A 68 -0.70 11.85 -12.43
CA SER A 68 -1.02 11.86 -13.86
C SER A 68 0.19 12.22 -14.73
N GLU A 69 0.99 13.20 -14.30
CA GLU A 69 2.23 13.56 -14.99
C GLU A 69 3.24 12.41 -14.99
N MET A 70 3.43 11.72 -13.85
CA MET A 70 4.25 10.51 -13.80
C MET A 70 3.66 9.42 -14.70
N LEU A 71 2.41 9.02 -14.54
CA LEU A 71 1.84 7.96 -15.39
C LEU A 71 1.83 8.28 -16.89
N SER A 72 1.92 9.56 -17.27
CA SER A 72 1.96 9.99 -18.67
C SER A 72 3.23 9.60 -19.43
N HIS A 73 4.34 9.31 -18.74
CA HIS A 73 5.59 8.87 -19.38
C HIS A 73 5.58 7.38 -19.73
N CYS A 74 4.69 6.60 -19.13
CA CYS A 74 4.48 5.19 -19.42
C CYS A 74 3.67 4.99 -20.71
N LYS A 75 4.29 5.27 -21.87
CA LYS A 75 3.73 5.02 -23.21
C LYS A 75 4.58 3.99 -23.95
N GLY A 76 4.03 2.80 -24.22
CA GLY A 76 4.74 1.72 -24.91
C GLY A 76 3.84 0.50 -25.17
N ASP A 77 4.44 -0.66 -25.42
CA ASP A 77 3.74 -1.95 -25.56
C ASP A 77 2.97 -2.31 -24.27
N GLU A 78 1.96 -3.19 -24.35
CA GLU A 78 1.09 -3.51 -23.19
C GLU A 78 1.87 -3.99 -21.95
N ASN A 79 2.91 -4.82 -22.13
CA ASN A 79 3.69 -5.36 -21.03
C ASN A 79 4.64 -4.33 -20.41
N SER A 80 5.30 -3.51 -21.22
CA SER A 80 6.18 -2.45 -20.73
C SER A 80 5.37 -1.33 -20.05
N THR A 81 4.17 -1.06 -20.56
CA THR A 81 3.22 -0.12 -19.95
C THR A 81 2.72 -0.62 -18.60
N LYS A 82 2.41 -1.91 -18.46
CA LYS A 82 2.00 -2.51 -17.18
C LYS A 82 3.12 -2.44 -16.13
N LEU A 83 4.34 -2.80 -16.51
CA LEU A 83 5.50 -2.73 -15.61
C LEU A 83 5.79 -1.29 -15.19
N CYS A 84 5.75 -0.35 -16.13
CA CYS A 84 6.00 1.07 -15.86
C CYS A 84 4.99 1.66 -14.87
N LYS A 85 3.69 1.40 -15.10
CA LYS A 85 2.63 1.81 -14.16
C LYS A 85 2.81 1.18 -12.78
N CYS A 86 3.33 -0.05 -12.73
CA CYS A 86 3.56 -0.74 -11.47
C CYS A 86 4.69 -0.13 -10.64
N LEU A 87 5.80 0.20 -11.30
CA LEU A 87 6.92 0.87 -10.65
C LEU A 87 6.52 2.27 -10.14
N ASP A 88 5.71 3.00 -10.91
CA ASP A 88 5.16 4.28 -10.48
C ASP A 88 4.23 4.15 -9.27
N ASP A 89 3.36 3.13 -9.26
CA ASP A 89 2.46 2.88 -8.14
C ASP A 89 3.21 2.47 -6.85
N MET A 90 4.23 1.62 -6.98
CA MET A 90 5.13 1.29 -5.86
C MET A 90 5.87 2.53 -5.34
N THR A 91 6.23 3.46 -6.23
CA THR A 91 6.83 4.73 -5.86
C THR A 91 5.83 5.61 -5.09
N PHE A 92 4.57 5.65 -5.51
CA PHE A 92 3.53 6.40 -4.80
C PHE A 92 3.25 5.84 -3.40
N LYS A 93 3.36 4.52 -3.22
CA LYS A 93 3.10 3.83 -1.94
C LYS A 93 4.24 3.93 -0.94
N ASN A 94 5.48 4.11 -1.41
CA ASN A 94 6.66 4.14 -0.54
C ASN A 94 7.21 5.54 -0.23
N TYR A 95 6.97 6.53 -1.10
CA TYR A 95 7.54 7.87 -0.94
C TYR A 95 6.47 8.92 -1.05
N THR A 96 6.58 10.01 -0.30
CA THR A 96 5.84 11.24 -0.59
C THR A 96 6.46 11.99 -1.76
N TYR A 97 5.72 12.90 -2.38
CA TYR A 97 6.25 13.70 -3.50
C TYR A 97 7.52 14.51 -3.13
N GLU A 98 7.58 15.04 -1.90
CA GLU A 98 8.72 15.81 -1.41
C GLU A 98 9.95 14.92 -1.16
N GLU A 99 9.75 13.70 -0.67
CA GLU A 99 10.82 12.71 -0.50
C GLU A 99 11.31 12.21 -1.85
N TYR A 100 10.39 11.90 -2.77
CA TYR A 100 10.72 11.49 -4.13
C TYR A 100 11.56 12.54 -4.87
N LYS A 101 11.24 13.83 -4.71
CA LYS A 101 12.03 14.93 -5.30
C LYS A 101 13.44 15.03 -4.76
N LYS A 102 13.64 14.71 -3.48
CA LYS A 102 14.93 14.79 -2.80
C LYS A 102 15.72 13.50 -2.92
N LEU A 103 15.13 12.46 -3.50
CA LEU A 103 15.74 11.15 -3.62
C LEU A 103 16.95 11.19 -4.56
N ASP A 104 18.07 10.65 -4.10
CA ASP A 104 19.24 10.46 -4.96
C ASP A 104 19.03 9.22 -5.84
N ARG A 105 18.80 9.47 -7.13
CA ARG A 105 18.58 8.42 -8.14
C ARG A 105 19.81 7.51 -8.35
N ASN A 106 20.98 7.91 -7.86
CA ASN A 106 22.20 7.11 -7.94
C ASN A 106 22.52 6.33 -6.67
N SER A 107 21.79 6.57 -5.58
CA SER A 107 21.98 5.89 -4.30
C SER A 107 21.81 4.37 -4.43
N SER A 108 22.48 3.62 -3.56
CA SER A 108 22.29 2.16 -3.46
C SER A 108 20.86 1.83 -3.03
N GLU A 109 20.31 2.59 -2.08
CA GLU A 109 18.95 2.39 -1.55
C GLU A 109 17.88 2.50 -2.64
N TYR A 110 17.96 3.50 -3.52
CA TYR A 110 16.99 3.64 -4.61
C TYR A 110 17.14 2.53 -5.66
N LYS A 111 18.35 2.05 -5.91
CA LYS A 111 18.59 0.94 -6.85
C LYS A 111 18.07 -0.38 -6.29
N ASP A 112 18.22 -0.60 -5.00
CA ASP A 112 17.66 -1.76 -4.32
C ASP A 112 16.13 -1.70 -4.34
N PHE A 113 15.53 -0.55 -4.02
CA PHE A 113 14.09 -0.34 -4.17
C PHE A 113 13.59 -0.60 -5.60
N LEU A 114 14.26 -0.08 -6.62
CA LEU A 114 13.86 -0.30 -8.01
C LEU A 114 13.95 -1.76 -8.42
N LYS A 115 14.92 -2.50 -7.87
CA LYS A 115 15.08 -3.93 -8.12
C LYS A 115 13.97 -4.71 -7.44
N ASP A 116 13.73 -4.47 -6.16
CA ASP A 116 12.68 -5.13 -5.38
C ASP A 116 11.29 -4.83 -5.97
N ALA A 117 11.00 -3.56 -6.28
CA ALA A 117 9.77 -3.17 -6.94
C ALA A 117 9.62 -3.79 -8.33
N LYS A 118 10.71 -3.96 -9.08
CA LYS A 118 10.66 -4.64 -10.38
C LYS A 118 10.41 -6.13 -10.22
N ASP A 119 11.02 -6.77 -9.25
CA ASP A 119 10.82 -8.19 -8.97
C ASP A 119 9.36 -8.41 -8.51
N ASP A 120 8.84 -7.59 -7.59
CA ASP A 120 7.43 -7.61 -7.16
C ASP A 120 6.45 -7.34 -8.32
N CYS A 121 6.81 -6.47 -9.25
CA CYS A 121 5.98 -6.15 -10.43
C CYS A 121 6.06 -7.20 -11.55
N LEU A 122 7.09 -8.05 -11.55
CA LEU A 122 7.30 -9.13 -12.53
C LEU A 122 6.90 -10.50 -11.99
N ASP A 123 6.83 -10.64 -10.67
CA ASP A 123 6.43 -11.88 -10.02
C ASP A 123 4.91 -12.05 -10.13
N ASP A 124 4.48 -12.73 -11.20
CA ASP A 124 3.11 -13.21 -11.38
C ASP A 124 2.72 -14.31 -10.35
N SER A 125 3.56 -14.61 -9.34
CA SER A 125 3.46 -15.84 -8.53
C SER A 125 2.70 -15.78 -7.21
N TRP A 126 1.97 -14.71 -6.88
CA TRP A 126 1.10 -14.70 -5.70
C TRP A 126 -0.34 -14.24 -6.01
N PHE A 127 -1.10 -15.19 -6.56
CA PHE A 127 -2.53 -15.25 -6.98
C PHE A 127 -2.87 -14.94 -8.44
#